data_AF-A0AAV2N1G5-F1
#
_entry.id   AF-A0AAV2N1G5-F1
#
_cell.length_a   1.000
_cell.length_b   1.000
_cell.length_c   1.000
_cell.angle_alpha   90.00
_cell.angle_beta   90.00
_cell.angle_gamma   90.00
#
_symmetry.space_group_name_H-M   'P 1'
#
loop_
_entity.id
_entity.type
_entity.pdbx_description
1 polymer ?
#
loop_
_entity_poly.entity_id
_entity_poly.type
_entity_poly.pdbx_seq_one_letter_code
_entity_poly.pdbx_strand_id
1 'polypeptide(L)'
;MQFYKERLLSPGQLKRLSEHKYSCTSKSLLDGLLQPWWDWLVSKVPLWLAPNLITVLGLIVNIATTLILVYYSPDARAEAPRWACFLCALGLFIYQSLDAIDGKQARRTGTSTPLGELFDHGCDSISTVFVALSACIAVQLGYYPTWMFFQCFCAMTLFYCAHWQTYVSGSLRFGKVDVTEAQFTIIAIHLISAIFGPQIWMLEIPVLHVGTLNNYVAVLFYAGYVQVFLEFCKVFESGGIGKNGSTIAGTSVLSPIIPFSFVIVPAFIIYRKSAEHVYENHPALYILAFGMVAAKVTNRLVVAHMTKNEMQYLDSSLIGPAMLFLNQYFNFFIKEYYVLWLCFIWVTLDLFRYSAQVCLEICDHMKIKLFRIPCDHHTSTIQISNAAEKNVHMMVEEEPLLDEDHHYGSDTTVDL
;
A
#
# COMPACT_ATOMS: atom_id res chain seq x y z
N MET A 1 21.75 12.09 13.32
CA MET A 1 22.26 11.05 14.26
C MET A 1 22.07 9.74 13.52
N GLN A 2 23.14 9.23 12.89
CA GLN A 2 23.07 7.92 12.22
C GLN A 2 23.00 6.88 13.33
N PHE A 3 21.87 6.18 13.43
CA PHE A 3 21.67 5.17 14.46
C PHE A 3 22.65 3.99 14.29
N TYR A 4 23.30 3.82 13.13
CA TYR A 4 24.21 2.71 12.82
C TYR A 4 25.35 3.12 11.88
N LYS A 5 26.51 2.42 11.97
CA LYS A 5 27.76 2.73 11.25
C LYS A 5 27.71 2.42 9.74
N GLU A 6 26.93 1.43 9.32
CA GLU A 6 26.86 0.99 7.91
C GLU A 6 25.63 1.58 7.23
N ARG A 7 25.83 2.15 6.03
CA ARG A 7 24.75 2.70 5.21
C ARG A 7 24.03 1.61 4.44
N LEU A 8 22.71 1.73 4.31
CA LEU A 8 21.89 0.84 3.49
C LEU A 8 21.93 1.24 2.01
N LEU A 9 21.97 2.55 1.73
CA LEU A 9 21.99 3.08 0.37
C LEU A 9 23.39 3.53 -0.02
N SER A 10 23.87 3.03 -1.16
CA SER A 10 25.12 3.48 -1.74
C SER A 10 25.00 4.92 -2.28
N PRO A 11 26.11 5.68 -2.40
CA PRO A 11 26.08 7.01 -2.99
C PRO A 11 25.46 7.06 -4.41
N GLY A 12 25.65 6.00 -5.20
CA GLY A 12 25.05 5.87 -6.52
C GLY A 12 23.53 5.67 -6.48
N GLN A 13 23.03 4.93 -5.49
CA GLN A 13 21.59 4.75 -5.27
C GLN A 13 20.93 6.06 -4.88
N LEU A 14 21.53 6.80 -3.95
CA LEU A 14 21.05 8.12 -3.51
C LEU A 14 21.01 9.12 -4.67
N LYS A 15 22.05 9.14 -5.52
CA LYS A 15 22.07 9.98 -6.72
C LYS A 15 20.92 9.64 -7.66
N ARG A 16 20.72 8.36 -8.01
CA ARG A 16 19.63 7.94 -8.89
C ARG A 16 18.24 8.23 -8.30
N LEU A 17 18.10 8.10 -6.99
CA LEU A 17 16.87 8.46 -6.28
C LEU A 17 16.58 9.96 -6.38
N SER A 18 17.60 10.83 -6.33
CA SER A 18 17.41 12.27 -6.53
C SER A 18 16.95 12.64 -7.95
N GLU A 19 17.22 11.76 -8.93
CA GLU A 19 16.81 11.91 -10.34
C GLU A 19 15.44 11.25 -10.61
N HIS A 20 14.84 10.57 -9.61
CA HIS A 20 13.54 9.93 -9.74
C HIS A 20 12.43 10.95 -9.95
N LYS A 21 11.51 10.64 -10.85
CA LYS A 21 10.31 11.43 -11.10
C LYS A 21 9.11 10.51 -10.97
N TYR A 22 8.20 10.89 -10.09
CA TYR A 22 6.93 10.19 -9.92
C TYR A 22 6.18 10.14 -11.25
N SER A 23 5.65 8.96 -11.58
CA SER A 23 4.89 8.72 -12.80
C SER A 23 3.77 7.74 -12.50
N CYS A 24 2.53 8.22 -12.56
CA CYS A 24 1.35 7.39 -12.39
C CYS A 24 0.28 7.67 -13.44
N THR A 25 -0.55 6.67 -13.72
CA THR A 25 -1.79 6.84 -14.49
C THR A 25 -2.93 6.21 -13.72
N SER A 26 -4.03 6.93 -13.48
CA SER A 26 -5.21 6.39 -12.81
C SER A 26 -6.43 6.38 -13.74
N LYS A 27 -7.18 5.28 -13.70
CA LYS A 27 -8.51 5.14 -14.29
C LYS A 27 -9.56 4.77 -13.24
N SER A 28 -9.25 4.97 -11.95
CA SER A 28 -10.13 4.61 -10.83
C SER A 28 -11.50 5.28 -10.98
N LEU A 29 -12.54 4.53 -10.63
CA LEU A 29 -13.92 4.96 -10.72
C LEU A 29 -14.26 5.96 -9.61
N LEU A 30 -13.74 5.75 -8.40
CA LEU A 30 -14.06 6.57 -7.23
C LEU A 30 -13.14 7.79 -7.08
N ASP A 31 -11.92 7.75 -7.60
CA ASP A 31 -10.96 8.86 -7.44
C ASP A 31 -11.54 10.20 -7.90
N GLY A 32 -12.24 10.22 -9.05
CA GLY A 32 -12.87 11.43 -9.59
C GLY A 32 -13.99 11.96 -8.70
N LEU A 33 -14.78 11.07 -8.09
CA LEU A 33 -15.88 11.42 -7.19
C LEU A 33 -15.39 11.94 -5.83
N LEU A 34 -14.22 11.49 -5.39
CA LEU A 34 -13.63 11.86 -4.11
C LEU A 34 -12.72 13.09 -4.19
N GLN A 35 -12.34 13.56 -5.39
CA GLN A 35 -11.54 14.78 -5.54
C GLN A 35 -12.11 15.97 -4.74
N PRO A 36 -13.42 16.31 -4.81
CA PRO A 36 -13.95 17.45 -4.06
C PRO A 36 -13.79 17.30 -2.54
N TRP A 37 -13.90 16.07 -2.03
CA TRP A 37 -13.68 15.77 -0.62
C TRP A 37 -12.20 15.96 -0.24
N TRP A 38 -11.28 15.42 -1.03
CA TRP A 38 -9.84 15.53 -0.76
C TRP A 38 -9.32 16.96 -0.92
N ASP A 39 -9.84 17.73 -1.88
CA ASP A 39 -9.50 19.14 -2.08
C ASP A 39 -10.02 20.02 -0.95
N TRP A 40 -11.24 19.75 -0.48
CA TRP A 40 -11.76 20.38 0.73
C TRP A 40 -10.91 20.02 1.95
N LEU A 41 -10.58 18.74 2.13
CA LEU A 41 -9.87 18.25 3.31
C LEU A 41 -8.45 18.82 3.38
N VAL A 42 -7.70 18.75 2.28
CA VAL A 42 -6.34 19.33 2.23
C VAL A 42 -6.37 20.83 2.50
N SER A 43 -7.42 21.57 2.09
CA SER A 43 -7.56 23.01 2.40
C SER A 43 -7.59 23.30 3.90
N LYS A 44 -8.07 22.35 4.71
CA LYS A 44 -8.15 22.45 6.18
C LYS A 44 -6.86 22.04 6.89
N VAL A 45 -5.94 21.39 6.19
CA VAL A 45 -4.65 21.01 6.74
C VAL A 45 -3.77 22.25 6.93
N PRO A 46 -3.18 22.46 8.13
CA PRO A 46 -2.23 23.56 8.34
C PRO A 46 -1.00 23.43 7.45
N LEU A 47 -0.51 24.55 6.92
CA LEU A 47 0.63 24.54 5.98
C LEU A 47 1.97 24.11 6.62
N TRP A 48 2.09 24.12 7.95
CA TRP A 48 3.27 23.62 8.66
C TRP A 48 3.30 22.09 8.75
N LEU A 49 2.16 21.43 8.53
CA LEU A 49 2.03 19.99 8.67
C LEU A 49 2.69 19.28 7.48
N ALA A 50 3.71 18.48 7.77
CA ALA A 50 4.47 17.76 6.75
C ALA A 50 3.63 16.60 6.15
N PRO A 51 3.72 16.36 4.83
CA PRO A 51 3.03 15.25 4.16
C PRO A 51 3.26 13.88 4.83
N ASN A 52 4.51 13.50 5.07
CA ASN A 52 4.84 12.21 5.70
C ASN A 52 4.26 12.05 7.12
N LEU A 53 3.98 13.16 7.81
CA LEU A 53 3.32 13.10 9.11
C LEU A 53 1.83 12.78 8.95
N ILE A 54 1.18 13.28 7.90
CA ILE A 54 -0.20 12.94 7.54
C ILE A 54 -0.30 11.44 7.25
N THR A 55 0.60 10.91 6.41
CA THR A 55 0.70 9.48 6.08
C THR A 55 0.80 8.61 7.33
N VAL A 56 1.76 8.91 8.23
CA VAL A 56 1.95 8.11 9.46
C VAL A 56 0.78 8.23 10.42
N LEU A 57 0.15 9.41 10.53
CA LEU A 57 -1.05 9.57 11.38
C LEU A 57 -2.20 8.71 10.85
N GLY A 58 -2.41 8.69 9.52
CA GLY A 58 -3.34 7.77 8.89
C GLY A 58 -3.03 6.32 9.25
N LEU A 59 -1.79 5.88 9.02
CA LEU A 59 -1.37 4.51 9.31
C LEU A 59 -1.60 4.12 10.77
N ILE A 60 -1.26 5.00 11.72
CA ILE A 60 -1.48 4.77 13.16
C ILE A 60 -2.97 4.56 13.45
N VAL A 61 -3.86 5.38 12.87
CA VAL A 61 -5.30 5.22 13.03
C VAL A 61 -5.75 3.85 12.52
N ASN A 62 -5.35 3.47 11.30
CA ASN A 62 -5.73 2.18 10.72
C ASN A 62 -5.26 0.98 11.55
N ILE A 63 -4.00 1.02 12.00
CA ILE A 63 -3.42 -0.02 12.86
C ILE A 63 -4.19 -0.09 14.19
N ALA A 64 -4.40 1.04 14.85
CA ALA A 64 -5.07 1.07 16.14
C ALA A 64 -6.49 0.51 16.07
N THR A 65 -7.28 0.92 15.07
CA THR A 65 -8.66 0.43 14.90
C THR A 65 -8.69 -1.05 14.53
N THR A 66 -7.75 -1.53 13.72
CA THR A 66 -7.64 -2.96 13.40
C THR A 66 -7.21 -3.80 14.61
N LEU A 67 -6.27 -3.31 15.43
CA LEU A 67 -5.82 -4.02 16.63
C LEU A 67 -6.93 -4.16 17.67
N ILE A 68 -7.86 -3.20 17.75
CA ILE A 68 -9.08 -3.34 18.56
C ILE A 68 -9.93 -4.52 18.08
N LEU A 69 -10.13 -4.68 16.76
CA LEU A 69 -10.82 -5.86 16.21
C LEU A 69 -10.06 -7.16 16.51
N VAL A 70 -8.74 -7.17 16.34
CA VAL A 70 -7.89 -8.33 16.64
C VAL A 70 -7.97 -8.71 18.12
N TYR A 71 -8.06 -7.74 19.02
CA TYR A 71 -8.24 -8.01 20.46
C TYR A 71 -9.53 -8.78 20.75
N TYR A 72 -10.65 -8.42 20.09
CA TYR A 72 -11.93 -9.07 20.30
C TYR A 72 -12.07 -10.41 19.56
N SER A 73 -11.45 -10.54 18.39
CA SER A 73 -11.56 -11.73 17.54
C SER A 73 -10.21 -12.09 16.89
N PRO A 74 -9.20 -12.53 17.69
CA PRO A 74 -7.87 -12.86 17.18
C PRO A 74 -7.86 -14.12 16.30
N ASP A 75 -8.90 -14.94 16.40
CA ASP A 75 -9.11 -16.13 15.58
C ASP A 75 -9.98 -15.87 14.34
N ALA A 76 -10.46 -14.63 14.16
CA ALA A 76 -11.44 -14.25 13.14
C ALA A 76 -12.73 -15.10 13.15
N ARG A 77 -13.11 -15.67 14.30
CA ARG A 77 -14.35 -16.43 14.49
C ARG A 77 -15.28 -15.75 15.49
N ALA A 78 -14.72 -15.21 16.57
CA ALA A 78 -15.52 -14.54 17.58
C ALA A 78 -16.30 -13.35 17.01
N GLU A 79 -17.48 -13.09 17.56
CA GLU A 79 -18.24 -11.90 17.21
C GLU A 79 -17.55 -10.66 17.76
N ALA A 80 -16.91 -9.89 16.88
CA ALA A 80 -16.39 -8.59 17.26
C ALA A 80 -17.55 -7.62 17.59
N PRO A 81 -17.43 -6.78 18.64
CA PRO A 81 -18.45 -5.80 18.96
C PRO A 81 -18.75 -4.89 17.77
N ARG A 82 -20.03 -4.61 17.55
CA ARG A 82 -20.51 -3.79 16.43
C ARG A 82 -19.88 -2.40 16.38
N TRP A 83 -19.62 -1.79 17.53
CA TRP A 83 -18.93 -0.50 17.62
C TRP A 83 -17.46 -0.60 17.17
N ALA A 84 -16.81 -1.74 17.36
CA ALA A 84 -15.44 -1.96 16.91
C ALA A 84 -15.38 -2.11 15.38
N CYS A 85 -16.38 -2.76 14.77
CA CYS A 85 -16.55 -2.76 13.30
C CYS A 85 -16.78 -1.33 12.77
N PHE A 86 -17.65 -0.55 13.40
CA PHE A 86 -17.86 0.85 13.03
C PHE A 86 -16.57 1.68 13.14
N LEU A 87 -15.84 1.50 14.24
CA LEU A 87 -14.57 2.18 14.47
C LEU A 87 -13.53 1.80 13.40
N CYS A 88 -13.51 0.55 12.95
CA CYS A 88 -12.64 0.12 11.84
C CYS A 88 -13.07 0.70 10.49
N ALA A 89 -14.38 0.80 10.21
CA ALA A 89 -14.87 1.50 9.02
C ALA A 89 -14.45 2.97 9.00
N LEU A 90 -14.64 3.67 10.13
CA LEU A 90 -14.25 5.06 10.29
C LEU A 90 -12.72 5.22 10.22
N GLY A 91 -11.97 4.34 10.87
CA GLY A 91 -10.51 4.35 10.87
C GLY A 91 -9.93 4.16 9.46
N LEU A 92 -10.48 3.22 8.68
CA LEU A 92 -10.08 3.01 7.30
C LEU A 92 -10.47 4.18 6.39
N PHE A 93 -11.64 4.80 6.59
CA PHE A 93 -12.03 6.01 5.87
C PHE A 93 -11.09 7.19 6.18
N ILE A 94 -10.70 7.35 7.45
CA ILE A 94 -9.70 8.36 7.87
C ILE A 94 -8.35 8.06 7.22
N TYR A 95 -7.87 6.81 7.30
CA TYR A 95 -6.63 6.38 6.63
C TYR A 95 -6.64 6.77 5.17
N GLN A 96 -7.64 6.30 4.42
CA GLN A 96 -7.81 6.57 2.99
C GLN A 96 -7.82 8.06 2.68
N SER A 97 -8.52 8.85 3.49
CA SER A 97 -8.61 10.30 3.29
C SER A 97 -7.28 11.01 3.56
N LEU A 98 -6.52 10.58 4.57
CA LEU A 98 -5.22 11.16 4.92
C LEU A 98 -4.14 10.77 3.91
N ASP A 99 -4.16 9.52 3.47
CA ASP A 99 -3.33 8.97 2.40
C ASP A 99 -3.51 9.78 1.10
N ALA A 100 -4.75 9.94 0.63
CA ALA A 100 -5.03 10.67 -0.61
C ALA A 100 -4.64 12.17 -0.60
N ILE A 101 -4.55 12.79 0.59
CA ILE A 101 -4.22 14.23 0.70
C ILE A 101 -2.74 14.49 0.96
N ASP A 102 -1.91 13.49 1.27
CA ASP A 102 -0.50 13.76 1.62
C ASP A 102 0.28 14.32 0.41
N GLY A 103 0.07 13.78 -0.79
CA GLY A 103 0.65 14.24 -2.03
C GLY A 103 0.03 15.56 -2.49
N LYS A 104 -1.25 15.79 -2.18
CA LYS A 104 -1.91 17.10 -2.39
C LYS A 104 -1.28 18.15 -1.49
N GLN A 105 -1.04 17.82 -0.23
CA GLN A 105 -0.36 18.70 0.71
C GLN A 105 1.07 18.97 0.24
N ALA A 106 1.81 17.95 -0.21
CA ALA A 106 3.17 18.10 -0.72
C ALA A 106 3.24 19.07 -1.91
N ARG A 107 2.27 18.99 -2.83
CA ARG A 107 2.13 19.96 -3.93
C ARG A 107 1.77 21.36 -3.43
N ARG A 108 0.81 21.46 -2.50
CA ARG A 108 0.36 22.73 -1.90
C ARG A 108 1.48 23.47 -1.17
N THR A 109 2.39 22.75 -0.51
CA THR A 109 3.51 23.32 0.25
C THR A 109 4.82 23.39 -0.54
N GLY A 110 4.85 22.89 -1.78
CA GLY A 110 6.07 22.84 -2.59
C GLY A 110 7.14 21.88 -2.05
N THR A 111 6.73 20.82 -1.34
CA THR A 111 7.61 19.84 -0.67
C THR A 111 7.49 18.43 -1.25
N SER A 112 7.07 18.29 -2.52
CA SER A 112 7.07 17.00 -3.22
C SER A 112 8.49 16.46 -3.39
N THR A 113 8.72 15.23 -2.93
CA THR A 113 10.04 14.59 -3.00
C THR A 113 9.90 13.08 -3.26
N PRO A 114 10.91 12.42 -3.84
CA PRO A 114 10.95 10.96 -3.94
C PRO A 114 10.85 10.27 -2.56
N LEU A 115 11.35 10.91 -1.49
CA LEU A 115 11.16 10.39 -0.13
C LEU A 115 9.68 10.29 0.26
N GLY A 116 8.87 11.26 -0.12
CA GLY A 116 7.43 11.26 0.19
C GLY A 116 6.72 10.07 -0.44
N GLU A 117 6.95 9.84 -1.73
CA GLU A 117 6.43 8.67 -2.47
C GLU A 117 6.90 7.34 -1.85
N LEU A 118 8.20 7.24 -1.51
CA LEU A 118 8.73 6.04 -0.85
C LEU A 118 8.07 5.80 0.51
N PHE A 119 7.84 6.87 1.26
CA PHE A 119 7.27 6.82 2.61
C PHE A 119 5.80 6.41 2.59
N ASP A 120 5.04 6.99 1.66
CA ASP A 120 3.64 6.68 1.37
C ASP A 120 3.45 5.19 1.04
N HIS A 121 4.07 4.73 -0.05
CA HIS A 121 4.01 3.32 -0.46
C HIS A 121 4.57 2.35 0.59
N GLY A 122 5.55 2.81 1.37
CA GLY A 122 6.11 2.07 2.49
C GLY A 122 5.13 1.89 3.66
N CYS A 123 4.22 2.84 3.87
CA CYS A 123 3.14 2.78 4.85
C CYS A 123 1.96 1.95 4.31
N ASP A 124 1.61 2.10 3.04
CA ASP A 124 0.58 1.31 2.37
C ASP A 124 0.84 -0.20 2.43
N SER A 125 2.10 -0.61 2.30
CA SER A 125 2.47 -2.03 2.39
C SER A 125 2.15 -2.62 3.76
N ILE A 126 2.31 -1.84 4.83
CA ILE A 126 1.93 -2.22 6.20
C ILE A 126 0.41 -2.17 6.32
N SER A 127 -0.21 -1.08 5.88
CA SER A 127 -1.66 -0.88 5.92
C SER A 127 -2.42 -2.04 5.28
N THR A 128 -1.96 -2.53 4.13
CA THR A 128 -2.54 -3.66 3.40
C THR A 128 -2.69 -4.92 4.29
N VAL A 129 -1.72 -5.19 5.18
CA VAL A 129 -1.77 -6.33 6.11
C VAL A 129 -2.94 -6.16 7.09
N PHE A 130 -3.05 -4.98 7.69
CA PHE A 130 -4.09 -4.69 8.68
C PHE A 130 -5.48 -4.63 8.02
N VAL A 131 -5.60 -3.99 6.85
CA VAL A 131 -6.85 -3.91 6.10
C VAL A 131 -7.35 -5.32 5.72
N ALA A 132 -6.48 -6.16 5.17
CA ALA A 132 -6.85 -7.53 4.79
C ALA A 132 -7.27 -8.39 6.00
N LEU A 133 -6.55 -8.29 7.11
CA LEU A 133 -6.88 -8.98 8.35
C LEU A 133 -8.22 -8.48 8.94
N SER A 134 -8.42 -7.16 8.96
CA SER A 134 -9.66 -6.54 9.47
C SER A 134 -10.89 -7.01 8.69
N ALA A 135 -10.77 -7.11 7.36
CA ALA A 135 -11.85 -7.59 6.50
C ALA A 135 -12.20 -9.05 6.81
N CYS A 136 -11.18 -9.92 6.99
CA CYS A 136 -11.39 -11.32 7.37
C CYS A 136 -12.09 -11.46 8.73
N ILE A 137 -11.72 -10.63 9.71
CA ILE A 137 -12.37 -10.61 11.03
C ILE A 137 -13.83 -10.16 10.90
N ALA A 138 -14.10 -9.09 10.14
CA ALA A 138 -15.44 -8.53 10.00
C ALA A 138 -16.45 -9.52 9.40
N VAL A 139 -16.01 -10.42 8.51
CA VAL A 139 -16.84 -11.46 7.87
C VAL A 139 -16.71 -12.84 8.53
N GLN A 140 -16.04 -12.93 9.67
CA GLN A 140 -15.79 -14.18 10.40
C GLN A 140 -15.12 -15.28 9.55
N LEU A 141 -14.15 -14.93 8.71
CA LEU A 141 -13.51 -15.87 7.78
C LEU A 141 -12.62 -16.92 8.49
N GLY A 142 -12.37 -16.77 9.80
CA GLY A 142 -11.63 -17.74 10.61
C GLY A 142 -12.31 -19.11 10.73
N TYR A 143 -13.61 -19.22 10.43
CA TYR A 143 -14.30 -20.51 10.25
C TYR A 143 -13.79 -21.28 9.02
N TYR A 144 -13.13 -20.58 8.09
CA TYR A 144 -12.52 -21.13 6.88
C TYR A 144 -11.04 -20.72 6.81
N PRO A 145 -10.15 -21.29 7.65
CA PRO A 145 -8.75 -20.85 7.76
C PRO A 145 -8.00 -20.80 6.42
N THR A 146 -8.21 -21.78 5.54
CA THR A 146 -7.59 -21.78 4.21
C THR A 146 -8.00 -20.56 3.38
N TRP A 147 -9.29 -20.18 3.45
CA TRP A 147 -9.82 -19.02 2.73
C TRP A 147 -9.29 -17.71 3.33
N MET A 148 -9.20 -17.63 4.65
CA MET A 148 -8.58 -16.48 5.34
C MET A 148 -7.09 -16.32 4.95
N PHE A 149 -6.35 -17.43 4.90
CA PHE A 149 -4.94 -17.45 4.50
C PHE A 149 -4.79 -16.87 3.09
N PHE A 150 -5.49 -17.47 2.12
CA PHE A 150 -5.38 -17.06 0.73
C PHE A 150 -5.88 -15.62 0.53
N GLN A 151 -6.97 -15.20 1.18
CA GLN A 151 -7.44 -13.82 1.08
C GLN A 151 -6.38 -12.80 1.54
N CYS A 152 -5.76 -13.01 2.71
CA CYS A 152 -4.74 -12.11 3.22
C CYS A 152 -3.49 -12.09 2.31
N PHE A 153 -2.98 -13.26 1.91
CA PHE A 153 -1.79 -13.35 1.08
C PHE A 153 -2.02 -12.90 -0.37
N CYS A 154 -3.21 -13.09 -0.92
CA CYS A 154 -3.60 -12.53 -2.22
C CYS A 154 -3.65 -11.00 -2.17
N ALA A 155 -4.20 -10.39 -1.11
CA ALA A 155 -4.21 -8.93 -0.95
C ALA A 155 -2.79 -8.34 -0.92
N MET A 156 -1.90 -8.95 -0.13
CA MET A 156 -0.48 -8.58 -0.10
C MET A 156 0.22 -8.81 -1.45
N THR A 157 -0.13 -9.89 -2.17
CA THR A 157 0.40 -10.19 -3.50
C THR A 157 0.00 -9.14 -4.53
N LEU A 158 -1.26 -8.70 -4.54
CA LEU A 158 -1.72 -7.66 -5.47
C LEU A 158 -0.97 -6.35 -5.24
N PHE A 159 -0.81 -5.94 -3.97
CA PHE A 159 -0.05 -4.74 -3.63
C PHE A 159 1.42 -4.85 -4.05
N TYR A 160 2.06 -6.00 -3.80
CA TYR A 160 3.41 -6.26 -4.29
C TYR A 160 3.50 -6.22 -5.83
N CYS A 161 2.51 -6.80 -6.52
CA CYS A 161 2.44 -6.81 -7.96
C CYS A 161 2.28 -5.41 -8.56
N ALA A 162 1.61 -4.47 -7.89
CA ALA A 162 1.54 -3.08 -8.33
C ALA A 162 2.93 -2.42 -8.36
N HIS A 163 3.75 -2.66 -7.33
CA HIS A 163 5.14 -2.17 -7.31
C HIS A 163 6.07 -2.96 -8.24
N TRP A 164 5.82 -4.25 -8.43
CA TRP A 164 6.51 -5.03 -9.45
C TRP A 164 6.20 -4.48 -10.85
N GLN A 165 4.93 -4.22 -11.16
CA GLN A 165 4.53 -3.57 -12.40
C GLN A 165 5.28 -2.25 -12.59
N THR A 166 5.37 -1.43 -11.54
CA THR A 166 6.11 -0.17 -11.56
C THR A 166 7.61 -0.36 -11.80
N TYR A 167 8.22 -1.39 -11.20
CA TYR A 167 9.62 -1.78 -11.43
C TYR A 167 9.90 -2.23 -12.88
N VAL A 168 8.90 -2.81 -13.55
CA VAL A 168 8.97 -3.25 -14.95
C VAL A 168 8.69 -2.10 -15.93
N SER A 169 7.59 -1.37 -15.71
CA SER A 169 7.05 -0.37 -16.66
C SER A 169 7.58 1.04 -16.44
N GLY A 170 8.16 1.33 -15.26
CA GLY A 170 8.58 2.66 -14.85
C GLY A 170 7.45 3.58 -14.39
N SER A 171 6.20 3.11 -14.33
CA SER A 171 5.05 3.91 -13.94
C SER A 171 3.98 3.08 -13.23
N LEU A 172 3.42 3.62 -12.15
CA LEU A 172 2.34 3.00 -11.39
C LEU A 172 1.02 3.19 -12.13
N ARG A 173 0.31 2.09 -12.43
CA ARG A 173 -0.93 2.13 -13.21
C ARG A 173 -2.09 1.65 -12.37
N PHE A 174 -3.02 2.55 -12.07
CA PHE A 174 -4.25 2.20 -11.39
C PHE A 174 -5.35 1.85 -12.39
N GLY A 175 -5.96 0.69 -12.19
CA GLY A 175 -7.09 0.18 -12.95
C GLY A 175 -8.39 0.92 -12.66
N LYS A 176 -9.51 0.39 -13.15
CA LYS A 176 -10.85 0.91 -12.83
C LYS A 176 -11.29 0.53 -11.42
N VAL A 177 -10.93 -0.68 -11.00
CA VAL A 177 -11.13 -1.20 -9.65
C VAL A 177 -9.73 -1.41 -9.09
N ASP A 178 -9.35 -0.54 -8.15
CA ASP A 178 -8.02 -0.53 -7.57
C ASP A 178 -8.11 -0.25 -6.06
N VAL A 179 -7.04 0.26 -5.46
CA VAL A 179 -6.92 0.52 -4.01
C VAL A 179 -8.13 1.28 -3.46
N THR A 180 -8.57 2.37 -4.10
CA THR A 180 -9.71 3.17 -3.63
C THR A 180 -11.00 2.36 -3.58
N GLU A 181 -11.37 1.65 -4.65
CA GLU A 181 -12.57 0.81 -4.68
C GLU A 181 -12.49 -0.34 -3.68
N ALA A 182 -11.33 -0.97 -3.53
CA ALA A 182 -11.11 -2.03 -2.57
C ALA A 182 -11.29 -1.53 -1.12
N GLN A 183 -10.72 -0.37 -0.79
CA GLN A 183 -10.88 0.25 0.53
C GLN A 183 -12.34 0.61 0.82
N PHE A 184 -13.06 1.22 -0.12
CA PHE A 184 -14.50 1.51 0.05
C PHE A 184 -15.35 0.26 0.17
N THR A 185 -14.99 -0.82 -0.52
CA THR A 185 -15.64 -2.13 -0.36
C THR A 185 -15.44 -2.67 1.06
N ILE A 186 -14.23 -2.55 1.61
CA ILE A 186 -13.93 -3.02 2.98
C ILE A 186 -14.60 -2.10 4.03
N ILE A 187 -14.67 -0.80 3.79
CA ILE A 187 -15.46 0.14 4.61
C ILE A 187 -16.92 -0.30 4.63
N ALA A 188 -17.50 -0.64 3.48
CA ALA A 188 -18.88 -1.13 3.39
C ALA A 188 -19.08 -2.45 4.15
N ILE A 189 -18.14 -3.39 4.05
CA ILE A 189 -18.16 -4.65 4.83
C ILE A 189 -18.21 -4.35 6.33
N HIS A 190 -17.34 -3.46 6.82
CA HIS A 190 -17.31 -3.09 8.24
C HIS A 190 -18.59 -2.36 8.68
N LEU A 191 -19.16 -1.49 7.85
CA LEU A 191 -20.43 -0.83 8.12
C LEU A 191 -21.60 -1.83 8.20
N ILE A 192 -21.65 -2.82 7.30
CA ILE A 192 -22.63 -3.91 7.35
C ILE A 192 -22.49 -4.70 8.66
N SER A 193 -21.27 -5.09 9.04
CA SER A 193 -21.01 -5.76 10.33
C SER A 193 -21.40 -4.88 11.53
N ALA A 194 -21.25 -3.56 11.44
CA ALA A 194 -21.66 -2.64 12.49
C ALA A 194 -23.20 -2.50 12.60
N ILE A 195 -23.92 -2.51 11.48
CA ILE A 195 -25.38 -2.30 11.41
C ILE A 195 -26.16 -3.59 11.69
N PHE A 196 -25.64 -4.75 11.32
CA PHE A 196 -26.35 -6.03 11.47
C PHE A 196 -25.70 -7.01 12.43
N GLY A 197 -24.45 -6.77 12.84
CA GLY A 197 -23.63 -7.74 13.56
C GLY A 197 -22.81 -8.60 12.60
N PRO A 198 -21.58 -9.02 12.97
CA PRO A 198 -20.77 -9.92 12.14
C PRO A 198 -21.47 -11.22 11.72
N GLN A 199 -22.44 -11.72 12.50
CA GLN A 199 -23.22 -12.92 12.19
C GLN A 199 -23.98 -12.85 10.88
N ILE A 200 -24.28 -11.66 10.37
CA ILE A 200 -24.95 -11.53 9.07
C ILE A 200 -24.18 -12.31 8.00
N TRP A 201 -22.85 -12.33 8.07
CA TRP A 201 -22.01 -13.03 7.10
C TRP A 201 -22.06 -14.55 7.21
N MET A 202 -22.59 -15.09 8.31
CA MET A 202 -22.79 -16.52 8.53
C MET A 202 -24.19 -16.98 8.12
N LEU A 203 -25.06 -16.10 7.62
CA LEU A 203 -26.37 -16.49 7.10
C LEU A 203 -26.21 -17.33 5.82
N GLU A 204 -26.97 -18.42 5.74
CA GLU A 204 -27.11 -19.21 4.52
C GLU A 204 -27.79 -18.40 3.42
N ILE A 205 -27.35 -18.60 2.17
CA ILE A 205 -27.91 -17.89 1.02
C ILE A 205 -29.34 -18.41 0.76
N PRO A 206 -30.39 -17.55 0.85
CA PRO A 206 -31.78 -18.00 0.84
C PRO A 206 -32.25 -18.69 -0.45
N VAL A 207 -31.56 -18.47 -1.57
CA VAL A 207 -32.03 -18.89 -2.91
C VAL A 207 -31.36 -20.17 -3.40
N LEU A 208 -30.11 -20.43 -3.01
CA LEU A 208 -29.31 -21.54 -3.54
C LEU A 208 -29.03 -22.62 -2.50
N HIS A 209 -29.18 -22.34 -1.19
CA HIS A 209 -28.74 -23.23 -0.10
C HIS A 209 -27.29 -23.74 -0.25
N VAL A 210 -26.44 -22.98 -0.95
CA VAL A 210 -25.01 -23.30 -1.14
C VAL A 210 -24.18 -22.26 -0.42
N GLY A 211 -23.70 -22.62 0.78
CA GLY A 211 -22.77 -21.81 1.57
C GLY A 211 -23.38 -20.57 2.24
N THR A 212 -22.51 -19.83 2.92
CA THR A 212 -22.84 -18.64 3.72
C THR A 212 -22.40 -17.35 3.01
N LEU A 213 -22.93 -16.20 3.43
CA LEU A 213 -22.58 -14.90 2.83
C LEU A 213 -21.07 -14.60 2.83
N ASN A 214 -20.31 -15.01 3.83
CA ASN A 214 -18.85 -14.87 3.83
C ASN A 214 -18.15 -15.72 2.76
N ASN A 215 -18.68 -16.91 2.41
CA ASN A 215 -18.15 -17.70 1.29
C ASN A 215 -18.32 -16.92 -0.01
N TYR A 216 -19.45 -16.25 -0.18
CA TYR A 216 -19.71 -15.42 -1.36
C TYR A 216 -18.78 -14.20 -1.43
N VAL A 217 -18.58 -13.48 -0.32
CA VAL A 217 -17.61 -12.37 -0.25
C VAL A 217 -16.23 -12.84 -0.66
N ALA A 218 -15.80 -14.00 -0.17
CA ALA A 218 -14.50 -14.52 -0.51
C ALA A 218 -14.41 -15.01 -1.97
N VAL A 219 -15.47 -15.61 -2.54
CA VAL A 219 -15.53 -15.94 -3.98
C VAL A 219 -15.42 -14.68 -4.84
N LEU A 220 -16.13 -13.61 -4.48
CA LEU A 220 -16.03 -12.32 -5.18
C LEU A 220 -14.61 -11.73 -5.08
N PHE A 221 -14.00 -11.81 -3.89
CA PHE A 221 -12.61 -11.40 -3.71
C PHE A 221 -11.68 -12.20 -4.63
N TYR A 222 -11.81 -13.53 -4.71
CA TYR A 222 -10.97 -14.35 -5.59
C TYR A 222 -11.20 -14.07 -7.07
N ALA A 223 -12.44 -13.85 -7.50
CA ALA A 223 -12.75 -13.46 -8.86
C ALA A 223 -12.07 -12.12 -9.22
N GLY A 224 -12.19 -11.11 -8.34
CA GLY A 224 -11.50 -9.83 -8.48
C GLY A 224 -9.98 -9.98 -8.48
N TYR A 225 -9.43 -10.78 -7.56
CA TYR A 225 -8.00 -11.10 -7.51
C TYR A 225 -7.49 -11.67 -8.82
N VAL A 226 -8.16 -12.71 -9.36
CA VAL A 226 -7.75 -13.33 -10.63
C VAL A 226 -7.78 -12.31 -11.76
N GLN A 227 -8.83 -11.49 -11.84
CA GLN A 227 -8.92 -10.44 -12.85
C GLN A 227 -7.74 -9.48 -12.78
N VAL A 228 -7.48 -8.87 -11.61
CA VAL A 228 -6.39 -7.89 -11.43
C VAL A 228 -5.02 -8.55 -11.63
N PHE A 229 -4.83 -9.77 -11.15
CA PHE A 229 -3.58 -10.50 -11.34
C PHE A 229 -3.30 -10.79 -12.82
N LEU A 230 -4.32 -11.15 -13.61
CA LEU A 230 -4.16 -11.32 -15.06
C LEU A 230 -3.81 -10.01 -15.76
N GLU A 231 -4.28 -8.86 -15.28
CA GLU A 231 -3.86 -7.55 -15.79
C GLU A 231 -2.37 -7.29 -15.51
N PHE A 232 -1.86 -7.67 -14.32
CA PHE A 232 -0.41 -7.62 -14.06
C PHE A 232 0.38 -8.56 -14.97
N CYS A 233 -0.08 -9.81 -15.16
CA CYS A 233 0.57 -10.76 -16.06
C CYS A 233 0.72 -10.22 -17.48
N LYS A 234 -0.31 -9.56 -18.02
CA LYS A 234 -0.26 -8.93 -19.36
C LYS A 234 0.83 -7.85 -19.43
N VAL A 235 1.04 -7.06 -18.37
CA VAL A 235 2.11 -6.07 -18.34
C VAL A 235 3.48 -6.74 -18.28
N PHE A 236 3.64 -7.80 -17.50
CA PHE A 236 4.91 -8.54 -17.43
C PHE A 236 5.26 -9.21 -18.77
N GLU A 237 4.27 -9.74 -19.49
CA GLU A 237 4.43 -10.33 -20.82
C GLU A 237 4.82 -9.28 -21.87
N SER A 238 4.31 -8.05 -21.76
CA SER A 238 4.65 -6.96 -22.69
C SER A 238 6.11 -6.47 -22.61
N GLY A 239 6.87 -6.92 -21.61
CA GLY A 239 8.23 -6.51 -21.37
C GLY A 239 8.34 -5.18 -20.60
N GLY A 240 9.53 -4.94 -20.03
CA GLY A 240 9.83 -3.71 -19.30
C GLY A 240 10.53 -2.63 -20.14
N ILE A 241 10.70 -1.46 -19.55
CA ILE A 241 11.32 -0.30 -20.21
C ILE A 241 12.86 -0.33 -20.23
N GLY A 242 13.46 -1.34 -19.61
CA GLY A 242 14.90 -1.54 -19.56
C GLY A 242 15.48 -2.11 -20.85
N LYS A 243 16.80 -2.25 -20.88
CA LYS A 243 17.53 -2.82 -22.02
C LYS A 243 16.97 -4.20 -22.39
N ASN A 244 16.68 -4.44 -23.67
CA ASN A 244 16.12 -5.70 -24.16
C ASN A 244 14.78 -6.12 -23.51
N GLY A 245 13.93 -5.16 -23.12
CA GLY A 245 12.64 -5.46 -22.48
C GLY A 245 12.77 -5.88 -21.00
N SER A 246 13.91 -5.58 -20.37
CA SER A 246 14.14 -5.86 -18.95
C SER A 246 13.47 -4.82 -18.03
N THR A 247 13.54 -5.05 -16.72
CA THR A 247 13.13 -4.08 -15.69
C THR A 247 13.93 -2.77 -15.76
N ILE A 248 13.51 -1.74 -15.03
CA ILE A 248 14.25 -0.46 -14.94
C ILE A 248 15.70 -0.61 -14.44
N ALA A 249 16.00 -1.69 -13.72
CA ALA A 249 17.35 -2.00 -13.23
C ALA A 249 18.16 -2.92 -14.16
N GLY A 250 17.63 -3.31 -15.32
CA GLY A 250 18.30 -4.23 -16.25
C GLY A 250 18.18 -5.71 -15.89
N THR A 251 17.40 -6.06 -14.87
CA THR A 251 17.12 -7.46 -14.46
C THR A 251 15.91 -8.04 -15.19
N SER A 252 15.76 -9.37 -15.21
CA SER A 252 14.57 -10.03 -15.77
C SER A 252 13.27 -9.44 -15.19
N VAL A 253 12.24 -9.27 -16.04
CA VAL A 253 10.90 -8.85 -15.60
C VAL A 253 10.29 -9.80 -14.58
N LEU A 254 10.77 -11.06 -14.52
CA LEU A 254 10.31 -12.05 -13.54
C LEU A 254 11.16 -12.07 -12.25
N SER A 255 12.28 -11.36 -12.18
CA SER A 255 13.17 -11.40 -11.01
C SER A 255 12.50 -11.07 -9.68
N PRO A 256 11.48 -10.17 -9.59
CA PRO A 256 10.82 -9.89 -8.31
C PRO A 256 9.99 -11.07 -7.78
N ILE A 257 9.72 -12.12 -8.55
CA ILE A 257 9.03 -13.31 -8.04
C ILE A 257 9.84 -14.04 -6.96
N ILE A 258 11.18 -14.02 -7.08
CA ILE A 258 12.10 -14.78 -6.23
C ILE A 258 12.01 -14.31 -4.77
N PRO A 259 12.28 -13.03 -4.43
CA PRO A 259 12.23 -12.57 -3.05
C PRO A 259 10.83 -12.70 -2.44
N PHE A 260 9.76 -12.51 -3.23
CA PHE A 260 8.39 -12.65 -2.73
C PHE A 260 8.01 -14.12 -2.49
N SER A 261 8.51 -15.05 -3.32
CA SER A 261 8.32 -16.49 -3.11
C SER A 261 8.94 -16.97 -1.80
N PHE A 262 10.05 -16.35 -1.35
CA PHE A 262 10.63 -16.63 -0.02
C PHE A 262 9.75 -16.17 1.15
N VAL A 263 8.68 -15.42 0.90
CA VAL A 263 7.66 -15.10 1.90
C VAL A 263 6.50 -16.08 1.80
N ILE A 264 5.89 -16.19 0.61
CA ILE A 264 4.65 -16.95 0.40
C ILE A 264 4.85 -18.46 0.56
N VAL A 265 5.93 -19.01 0.01
CA VAL A 265 6.16 -20.46 0.04
C VAL A 265 6.44 -20.94 1.47
N PRO A 266 7.35 -20.33 2.26
CA PRO A 266 7.50 -20.68 3.66
C PRO A 266 6.23 -20.46 4.47
N ALA A 267 5.50 -19.35 4.25
CA ALA A 267 4.22 -19.12 4.94
C ALA A 267 3.22 -20.26 4.69
N PHE A 268 3.12 -20.76 3.47
CA PHE A 268 2.24 -21.88 3.15
C PHE A 268 2.75 -23.20 3.72
N ILE A 269 4.05 -23.49 3.59
CA ILE A 269 4.63 -24.74 4.11
C ILE A 269 4.50 -24.81 5.64
N ILE A 270 4.80 -23.71 6.34
CA ILE A 270 4.72 -23.63 7.81
C ILE A 270 3.29 -23.84 8.27
N TYR A 271 2.32 -23.22 7.60
CA TYR A 271 0.90 -23.49 7.84
C TYR A 271 0.60 -24.99 7.67
N ARG A 272 0.92 -25.58 6.51
CA ARG A 272 0.51 -26.95 6.18
C ARG A 272 1.23 -28.05 6.95
N LYS A 273 2.41 -27.77 7.49
CA LYS A 273 3.24 -28.75 8.23
C LYS A 273 3.26 -28.52 9.74
N SER A 274 2.60 -27.48 10.25
CA SER A 274 2.55 -27.22 11.69
C SER A 274 1.89 -28.37 12.43
N ALA A 275 2.61 -28.96 13.38
CA ALA A 275 2.06 -30.01 14.24
C ALA A 275 1.17 -29.42 15.35
N GLU A 276 1.46 -28.18 15.76
CA GLU A 276 0.68 -27.44 16.76
C GLU A 276 -0.45 -26.60 16.13
N HIS A 277 -0.69 -26.72 14.82
CA HIS A 277 -1.70 -25.93 14.07
C HIS A 277 -1.58 -24.43 14.37
N VAL A 278 -0.35 -23.90 14.34
CA VAL A 278 -0.02 -22.56 14.83
C VAL A 278 -0.79 -21.47 14.09
N TYR A 279 -1.04 -21.66 12.79
CA TYR A 279 -1.86 -20.74 12.00
C TYR A 279 -3.33 -20.81 12.40
N GLU A 280 -3.91 -22.00 12.50
CA GLU A 280 -5.32 -22.19 12.80
C GLU A 280 -5.68 -21.76 14.23
N ASN A 281 -4.73 -21.90 15.16
CA ASN A 281 -4.89 -21.50 16.56
C ASN A 281 -4.60 -20.01 16.79
N HIS A 282 -3.72 -19.40 15.99
CA HIS A 282 -3.31 -18.00 16.14
C HIS A 282 -3.25 -17.24 14.80
N PRO A 283 -4.35 -17.18 14.02
CA PRO A 283 -4.31 -16.73 12.63
C PRO A 283 -3.99 -15.24 12.52
N ALA A 284 -4.50 -14.37 13.38
CA ALA A 284 -4.17 -12.95 13.35
C ALA A 284 -2.68 -12.70 13.58
N LEU A 285 -2.07 -13.33 14.60
CA LEU A 285 -0.64 -13.20 14.87
C LEU A 285 0.20 -13.73 13.70
N TYR A 286 -0.23 -14.84 13.09
CA TYR A 286 0.44 -15.42 11.94
C TYR A 286 0.41 -14.51 10.72
N ILE A 287 -0.77 -13.97 10.38
CA ILE A 287 -0.94 -13.02 9.27
C ILE A 287 -0.15 -11.74 9.53
N LEU A 288 -0.15 -11.22 10.76
CA LEU A 288 0.69 -10.08 11.11
C LEU A 288 2.17 -10.39 10.94
N ALA A 289 2.67 -11.52 11.47
CA ALA A 289 4.09 -11.90 11.34
C ALA A 289 4.56 -11.98 9.88
N PHE A 290 3.88 -12.78 9.06
CA PHE A 290 4.27 -12.93 7.65
C PHE A 290 3.90 -11.71 6.80
N GLY A 291 2.86 -10.98 7.18
CA GLY A 291 2.49 -9.73 6.53
C GLY A 291 3.54 -8.65 6.71
N MET A 292 4.15 -8.54 7.88
CA MET A 292 5.27 -7.62 8.09
C MET A 292 6.51 -8.02 7.28
N VAL A 293 6.74 -9.32 7.04
CA VAL A 293 7.78 -9.79 6.10
C VAL A 293 7.45 -9.32 4.68
N ALA A 294 6.21 -9.54 4.22
CA ALA A 294 5.73 -9.12 2.90
C ALA A 294 5.83 -7.60 2.71
N ALA A 295 5.45 -6.82 3.73
CA ALA A 295 5.58 -5.37 3.75
C ALA A 295 7.05 -4.93 3.58
N LYS A 296 7.98 -5.53 4.32
CA LYS A 296 9.41 -5.20 4.16
C LYS A 296 9.97 -5.56 2.79
N VAL A 297 9.62 -6.73 2.26
CA VAL A 297 10.01 -7.15 0.90
C VAL A 297 9.46 -6.17 -0.14
N THR A 298 8.23 -5.69 0.04
CA THR A 298 7.62 -4.65 -0.81
C THR A 298 8.37 -3.33 -0.72
N ASN A 299 8.70 -2.85 0.49
CA ASN A 299 9.46 -1.60 0.68
C ASN A 299 10.83 -1.66 -0.01
N ARG A 300 11.49 -2.82 0.03
CA ARG A 300 12.76 -3.03 -0.68
C ARG A 300 12.59 -2.98 -2.20
N LEU A 301 11.46 -3.48 -2.74
CA LEU A 301 11.14 -3.37 -4.16
C LEU A 301 10.87 -1.90 -4.57
N VAL A 302 10.15 -1.14 -3.76
CA VAL A 302 9.94 0.31 -3.98
C VAL A 302 11.29 1.04 -4.03
N VAL A 303 12.16 0.79 -3.07
CA VAL A 303 13.53 1.36 -3.04
C VAL A 303 14.33 0.93 -4.28
N ALA A 304 14.25 -0.34 -4.68
CA ALA A 304 14.93 -0.86 -5.88
C ALA A 304 14.45 -0.15 -7.15
N HIS A 305 13.14 0.07 -7.28
CA HIS A 305 12.55 0.84 -8.38
C HIS A 305 13.07 2.28 -8.42
N MET A 306 12.90 3.03 -7.33
CA MET A 306 13.22 4.46 -7.28
C MET A 306 14.73 4.72 -7.41
N THR A 307 15.56 3.79 -6.96
CA THR A 307 17.02 3.88 -7.14
C THR A 307 17.50 3.28 -8.46
N LYS A 308 16.63 2.62 -9.24
CA LYS A 308 16.96 1.85 -10.45
C LYS A 308 18.07 0.83 -10.22
N ASN A 309 17.92 0.01 -9.18
CA ASN A 309 18.86 -1.06 -8.83
C ASN A 309 18.18 -2.40 -8.72
N GLU A 310 18.98 -3.45 -8.88
CA GLU A 310 18.56 -4.80 -8.56
C GLU A 310 18.18 -4.93 -7.08
N MET A 311 17.10 -5.66 -6.85
CA MET A 311 16.66 -6.04 -5.52
C MET A 311 17.46 -7.26 -5.03
N GLN A 312 18.10 -7.14 -3.87
CA GLN A 312 18.76 -8.28 -3.24
C GLN A 312 17.73 -9.33 -2.78
N TYR A 313 17.96 -10.60 -3.12
CA TYR A 313 16.98 -11.67 -2.86
C TYR A 313 16.83 -12.03 -1.38
N LEU A 314 17.95 -12.09 -0.64
CA LEU A 314 17.95 -12.40 0.79
C LEU A 314 17.83 -11.12 1.62
N ASP A 315 17.21 -11.25 2.79
CA ASP A 315 16.96 -10.16 3.71
C ASP A 315 16.82 -10.67 5.16
N SER A 316 17.14 -9.82 6.13
CA SER A 316 17.02 -10.12 7.56
C SER A 316 15.59 -10.43 8.00
N SER A 317 14.55 -9.98 7.28
CA SER A 317 13.16 -10.33 7.60
C SER A 317 12.87 -11.83 7.45
N LEU A 318 13.64 -12.54 6.63
CA LEU A 318 13.49 -13.98 6.43
C LEU A 318 13.98 -14.82 7.62
N ILE A 319 14.71 -14.21 8.58
CA ILE A 319 15.18 -14.90 9.79
C ILE A 319 13.99 -15.40 10.62
N GLY A 320 12.93 -14.60 10.77
CA GLY A 320 11.71 -14.97 11.48
C GLY A 320 11.06 -16.25 10.91
N PRO A 321 10.66 -16.25 9.63
CA PRO A 321 10.16 -17.44 8.94
C PRO A 321 11.13 -18.62 8.97
N ALA A 322 12.44 -18.38 8.81
CA ALA A 322 13.44 -19.45 8.87
C ALA A 322 13.49 -20.11 10.24
N MET A 323 13.36 -19.35 11.34
CA MET A 323 13.26 -19.92 12.70
C MET A 323 12.06 -20.86 12.83
N LEU A 324 10.88 -20.46 12.33
CA LEU A 324 9.68 -21.30 12.35
C LEU A 324 9.87 -22.57 11.51
N PHE A 325 10.38 -22.43 10.29
CA PHE A 325 10.62 -23.55 9.39
C PHE A 325 11.60 -24.57 9.99
N LEU A 326 12.72 -24.09 10.54
CA LEU A 326 13.72 -24.94 11.20
C LEU A 326 13.16 -25.60 12.46
N ASN A 327 12.39 -24.86 13.28
CA ASN A 327 11.75 -25.42 14.46
C ASN A 327 10.81 -26.59 14.10
N GLN A 328 10.00 -26.44 13.05
CA GLN A 328 9.15 -27.53 12.56
C GLN A 328 9.95 -28.71 11.99
N TYR A 329 11.04 -28.44 11.27
CA TYR A 329 11.93 -29.48 10.73
C TYR A 329 12.55 -30.36 11.83
N PHE A 330 12.90 -29.76 12.97
CA PHE A 330 13.46 -30.45 14.14
C PHE A 330 12.41 -30.88 15.17
N ASN A 331 11.18 -31.20 14.72
CA ASN A 331 10.08 -31.69 15.58
C ASN A 331 9.71 -30.72 16.73
N PHE A 332 9.57 -29.43 16.43
CA PHE A 332 9.02 -28.38 17.30
C PHE A 332 9.66 -28.35 18.72
N PHE A 333 11.00 -28.37 18.77
CA PHE A 333 11.76 -28.32 20.04
C PHE A 333 11.32 -27.17 20.97
N ILE A 334 10.94 -26.03 20.39
CA ILE A 334 10.28 -24.91 21.07
C ILE A 334 8.83 -24.85 20.60
N LYS A 335 7.88 -24.54 21.49
CA LYS A 335 6.48 -24.33 21.09
C LYS A 335 6.39 -23.27 19.98
N GLU A 336 5.74 -23.62 18.87
CA GLU A 336 5.61 -22.83 17.65
C GLU A 336 5.01 -21.45 17.95
N TYR A 337 4.11 -21.35 18.94
CA TYR A 337 3.53 -20.08 19.40
C TYR A 337 4.59 -19.05 19.85
N TYR A 338 5.58 -19.47 20.64
CA TYR A 338 6.64 -18.55 21.10
C TYR A 338 7.58 -18.18 19.95
N VAL A 339 7.89 -19.13 19.07
CA VAL A 339 8.70 -18.87 17.87
C VAL A 339 7.98 -17.91 16.92
N LEU A 340 6.65 -17.99 16.83
CA LEU A 340 5.83 -17.08 16.04
C LEU A 340 5.85 -15.65 16.61
N TRP A 341 5.75 -15.49 17.93
CA TRP A 341 5.93 -14.18 18.57
C TRP A 341 7.33 -13.61 18.35
N LEU A 342 8.38 -14.43 18.47
CA LEU A 342 9.75 -14.01 18.17
C LEU A 342 9.90 -13.58 16.71
N CYS A 343 9.29 -14.33 15.78
CA CYS A 343 9.22 -13.97 14.37
C CYS A 343 8.57 -12.59 14.18
N PHE A 344 7.38 -12.38 14.75
CA PHE A 344 6.64 -11.12 14.64
C PHE A 344 7.40 -9.93 15.22
N ILE A 345 7.96 -10.08 16.43
CA ILE A 345 8.75 -9.02 17.09
C ILE A 345 9.99 -8.70 16.25
N TRP A 346 10.73 -9.72 15.81
CA TRP A 346 11.93 -9.56 14.99
C TRP A 346 11.63 -8.79 13.71
N VAL A 347 10.67 -9.27 12.90
CA VAL A 347 10.38 -8.65 11.60
C VAL A 347 9.83 -7.23 11.75
N THR A 348 9.04 -6.97 12.79
CA THR A 348 8.50 -5.64 13.06
C THR A 348 9.63 -4.66 13.38
N LEU A 349 10.54 -5.02 14.28
CA LEU A 349 11.71 -4.20 14.62
C LEU A 349 12.63 -4.00 13.42
N ASP A 350 12.85 -5.06 12.64
CA ASP A 350 13.70 -5.07 11.45
C ASP A 350 13.12 -4.20 10.32
N LEU A 351 11.80 -4.23 10.10
CA LEU A 351 11.11 -3.31 9.18
C LEU A 351 11.22 -1.85 9.66
N PHE A 352 10.89 -1.56 10.92
CA PHE A 352 10.97 -0.19 11.44
C PHE A 352 12.39 0.36 11.36
N ARG A 353 13.39 -0.46 11.72
CA ARG A 353 14.80 -0.13 11.59
C ARG A 353 15.16 0.18 10.13
N TYR A 354 14.79 -0.70 9.21
CA TYR A 354 15.07 -0.54 7.77
C TYR A 354 14.45 0.77 7.25
N SER A 355 13.15 0.98 7.47
CA SER A 355 12.43 2.16 7.01
C SER A 355 12.99 3.45 7.61
N ALA A 356 13.26 3.47 8.92
CA ALA A 356 13.85 4.64 9.58
C ALA A 356 15.22 4.98 9.01
N GLN A 357 16.09 3.97 8.82
CA GLN A 357 17.43 4.19 8.30
C GLN A 357 17.42 4.68 6.84
N VAL A 358 16.62 4.05 5.98
CA VAL A 358 16.43 4.50 4.58
C VAL A 358 15.95 5.95 4.54
N CYS A 359 14.93 6.30 5.33
CA CYS A 359 14.38 7.65 5.38
C CYS A 359 15.43 8.67 5.85
N LEU A 360 16.20 8.35 6.90
CA LEU A 360 17.22 9.24 7.43
C LEU A 360 18.39 9.43 6.45
N GLU A 361 18.83 8.38 5.76
CA GLU A 361 19.87 8.48 4.74
C GLU A 361 19.45 9.36 3.56
N ILE A 362 18.19 9.24 3.11
CA ILE A 362 17.62 10.09 2.07
C ILE A 362 17.47 11.54 2.56
N CYS A 363 16.99 11.75 3.81
CA CYS A 363 16.91 13.08 4.41
C CYS A 363 18.29 13.76 4.48
N ASP A 364 19.32 13.04 4.90
CA ASP A 364 20.69 13.54 5.00
C ASP A 364 21.28 13.89 3.62
N HIS A 365 20.92 13.12 2.58
CA HIS A 365 21.33 13.38 1.20
C HIS A 365 20.62 14.59 0.60
N MET A 366 19.28 14.64 0.71
CA MET A 366 18.44 15.69 0.13
C MET A 366 18.36 16.98 0.97
N LYS A 367 18.92 16.97 2.19
CA LYS A 367 18.89 18.08 3.16
C LYS A 367 17.47 18.49 3.59
N ILE A 368 16.57 17.51 3.68
CA ILE A 368 15.19 17.70 4.13
C ILE A 368 14.96 17.14 5.53
N LYS A 369 13.83 17.50 6.15
CA LYS A 369 13.38 16.94 7.43
C LYS A 369 12.18 16.04 7.19
N LEU A 370 12.19 14.84 7.78
CA LEU A 370 11.18 13.82 7.52
C LEU A 370 9.74 14.27 7.88
N PHE A 371 9.56 14.91 9.05
CA PHE A 371 8.24 15.28 9.59
C PHE A 371 8.06 16.77 9.84
N ARG A 372 8.85 17.63 9.18
CA ARG A 372 8.77 19.08 9.38
C ARG A 372 9.03 19.84 8.09
N ILE A 373 8.20 20.84 7.83
CA ILE A 373 8.44 21.83 6.78
C ILE A 373 9.26 22.98 7.37
N PRO A 374 10.46 23.30 6.85
CA PRO A 374 11.25 24.45 7.29
C PRO A 374 10.51 25.77 7.04
N CYS A 375 10.59 26.73 7.98
CA CYS A 375 9.93 28.04 7.85
C CYS A 375 10.40 28.83 6.62
N ASP A 376 11.63 28.63 6.15
CA ASP A 376 12.18 29.40 5.01
C ASP A 376 11.45 29.10 3.69
N HIS A 377 10.89 27.88 3.54
CA HIS A 377 10.08 27.53 2.38
C HIS A 377 8.78 28.33 2.31
N HIS A 378 8.22 28.75 3.44
CA HIS A 378 7.01 29.56 3.46
C HIS A 378 7.23 30.94 2.83
N THR A 379 8.37 31.56 3.12
CA THR A 379 8.70 32.91 2.63
C THR A 379 8.95 32.92 1.13
N SER A 380 9.66 31.90 0.62
CA SER A 380 9.94 31.76 -0.82
C SER A 380 8.68 31.46 -1.64
N THR A 381 7.80 30.58 -1.16
CA THR A 381 6.57 30.21 -1.88
C THR A 381 5.54 31.35 -1.88
N ILE A 382 5.40 32.11 -0.78
CA ILE A 382 4.53 33.29 -0.73
C ILE A 382 5.06 34.39 -1.67
N GLN A 383 6.38 34.58 -1.76
CA GLN A 383 6.95 35.54 -2.71
C GLN A 383 6.72 35.14 -4.17
N ILE A 384 6.80 33.84 -4.49
CA ILE A 384 6.55 33.34 -5.85
C ILE A 384 5.06 33.41 -6.20
N SER A 385 4.14 33.07 -5.28
CA SER A 385 2.69 33.19 -5.52
C SER A 385 2.27 34.64 -5.72
N ASN A 386 2.78 35.56 -4.90
CA ASN A 386 2.49 36.99 -5.02
C ASN A 386 3.11 37.62 -6.28
N ALA A 387 4.24 37.10 -6.76
CA ALA A 387 4.84 37.52 -8.03
C ALA A 387 4.06 36.96 -9.24
N ALA A 388 3.56 35.73 -9.16
CA ALA A 388 2.71 35.13 -10.19
C ALA A 388 1.35 35.85 -10.30
N GLU A 389 0.71 36.18 -9.18
CA GLU A 389 -0.54 36.97 -9.17
C GLU A 389 -0.33 38.37 -9.75
N LYS A 390 0.80 39.04 -9.46
CA LYS A 390 1.13 40.34 -10.06
C LYS A 390 1.36 40.28 -11.57
N ASN A 391 1.99 39.20 -12.07
CA ASN A 391 2.22 39.04 -13.51
C ASN A 391 0.94 38.70 -14.27
N VAL A 392 0.03 37.93 -13.67
CA VAL A 392 -1.30 37.68 -14.25
C VAL A 392 -2.12 38.97 -14.30
N HIS A 393 -2.04 39.82 -13.28
CA HIS A 393 -2.78 41.09 -13.27
C HIS A 393 -2.27 42.10 -14.31
N MET A 394 -0.97 42.08 -14.65
CA MET A 394 -0.41 42.92 -15.73
C MET A 394 -0.72 42.40 -17.14
N MET A 395 -0.95 41.09 -17.32
CA MET A 395 -1.28 40.53 -18.64
C MET A 395 -2.76 40.69 -19.04
N VAL A 396 -3.65 41.02 -18.10
CA VAL A 396 -5.09 41.17 -18.37
C VAL A 396 -5.48 42.60 -18.82
N GLU A 397 -4.58 43.59 -18.71
CA GLU A 397 -4.86 44.98 -19.12
C GLU A 397 -4.49 45.31 -20.59
N GLU A 398 -3.89 44.38 -21.35
CA GLU A 398 -3.49 44.60 -22.74
C GLU A 398 -4.03 43.54 -23.71
N GLU A 399 -5.34 43.55 -24.00
CA GLU A 399 -5.84 42.92 -25.24
C GLU A 399 -7.17 43.56 -25.70
N PRO A 400 -7.23 44.23 -26.88
CA PRO A 400 -8.47 44.76 -27.43
C PRO A 400 -9.23 43.69 -28.23
N LEU A 401 -10.54 43.61 -27.98
CA LEU A 401 -11.52 42.75 -28.65
C LEU A 401 -11.58 42.98 -30.17
N LEU A 402 -11.52 41.89 -30.95
CA LEU A 402 -11.94 41.84 -32.35
C LEU A 402 -12.95 40.70 -32.55
N ASP A 403 -14.08 41.05 -33.16
CA ASP A 403 -15.28 40.23 -33.42
C ASP A 403 -15.02 39.06 -34.38
N GLU A 404 -15.67 37.93 -34.11
CA GLU A 404 -15.79 36.76 -34.99
C GLU A 404 -16.93 36.93 -36.00
N ASP A 405 -16.68 36.58 -37.27
CA ASP A 405 -17.72 36.32 -38.26
C ASP A 405 -17.50 34.97 -38.95
N HIS A 406 -18.59 34.21 -39.04
CA HIS A 406 -18.70 32.83 -39.53
C HIS A 406 -18.41 32.65 -41.03
N HIS A 407 -17.79 31.53 -41.43
CA HIS A 407 -18.29 30.77 -42.59
C HIS A 407 -17.94 29.28 -42.66
N TYR A 408 -18.94 28.51 -43.12
CA TYR A 408 -18.99 27.08 -43.35
C TYR A 408 -18.21 26.67 -44.62
N GLY A 409 -17.65 25.46 -44.64
CA GLY A 409 -17.12 24.85 -45.87
C GLY A 409 -16.64 23.41 -45.66
N SER A 410 -17.46 22.46 -46.09
CA SER A 410 -17.13 21.04 -46.26
C SER A 410 -16.12 20.83 -47.38
N ASP A 411 -15.18 19.90 -47.22
CA ASP A 411 -14.84 18.96 -48.30
C ASP A 411 -14.00 17.75 -47.81
N THR A 412 -14.22 16.67 -48.55
CA THR A 412 -13.87 15.26 -48.37
C THR A 412 -12.42 14.88 -48.77
N THR A 413 -12.07 13.63 -48.45
CA THR A 413 -11.07 12.71 -49.07
C THR A 413 -9.58 12.90 -48.75
N VAL A 414 -8.95 12.00 -47.97
CA VAL A 414 -8.30 10.71 -48.32
C VAL A 414 -6.90 10.90 -48.94
N ASP A 415 -5.83 10.58 -48.19
CA ASP A 415 -4.93 9.43 -48.46
C ASP A 415 -3.67 9.41 -47.56
N LEU A 416 -3.29 8.17 -47.21
CA LEU A 416 -2.08 7.64 -46.52
C LEU A 416 -2.01 7.65 -44.98
#